data_AF-A0A9E2EPM3-F1
#
_entry.id   AF-A0A9E2EPM3-F1
#
_cell.length_a   1.000
_cell.length_b   1.000
_cell.length_c   1.000
_cell.angle_alpha   90.00
_cell.angle_beta   90.00
_cell.angle_gamma   90.00
#
_symmetry.space_group_name_H-M   'P 1'
#
loop_
_entity.id
_entity.type
_entity.pdbx_description
1 polymer ?
#
loop_
_entity_poly.entity_id
_entity_poly.type
_entity_poly.pdbx_seq_one_letter_code
_entity_poly.pdbx_strand_id
1 'polypeptide(L)'
;MKTFRNVLRILISLAAILYILIFIDEAFPPYDPNMRESDFGIVMVFVLFIWFSIGYFFLWKNEKIAGIFLTTWWIGLFFTAWLIWIYGNATVVLGFPIFILGILLLVYSKQKNKSSISD
;
A
#
# COMPACT_ATOMS: atom_id res chain seq x y z
N MET A 1 -15.76 -4.48 17.61
CA MET A 1 -14.74 -4.93 16.62
C MET A 1 -15.19 -4.82 15.16
N LYS A 2 -16.43 -5.20 14.79
CA LYS A 2 -16.91 -5.13 13.39
C LYS A 2 -16.84 -3.71 12.77
N THR A 3 -17.24 -2.68 13.51
CA THR A 3 -17.18 -1.28 13.05
C THR A 3 -15.76 -0.83 12.70
N PHE A 4 -14.79 -1.10 13.57
CA PHE A 4 -13.38 -0.76 13.35
C PHE A 4 -12.81 -1.41 12.08
N ARG A 5 -13.09 -2.71 11.88
CA ARG A 5 -12.72 -3.43 10.65
C ARG A 5 -13.31 -2.77 9.40
N ASN A 6 -14.58 -2.39 9.44
CA ASN A 6 -15.24 -1.74 8.31
C ASN A 6 -14.64 -0.37 8.02
N VAL A 7 -14.32 0.42 9.05
CA VAL A 7 -13.63 1.71 8.90
C VAL A 7 -12.27 1.51 8.21
N LEU A 8 -11.45 0.56 8.66
CA LEU A 8 -10.16 0.26 8.01
C LEU A 8 -10.34 -0.11 6.53
N ARG A 9 -11.35 -0.93 6.21
CA ARG A 9 -11.64 -1.32 4.82
C ARG A 9 -12.00 -0.12 3.95
N ILE A 10 -12.89 0.74 4.43
CA ILE A 10 -13.30 1.94 3.70
C ILE A 10 -12.10 2.85 3.46
N LEU A 11 -11.29 3.12 4.49
CA LEU A 11 -10.11 3.98 4.37
C LEU A 11 -9.09 3.41 3.38
N ILE A 12 -8.84 2.10 3.41
CA ILE A 12 -7.93 1.45 2.46
C ILE A 12 -8.51 1.44 1.05
N SER A 13 -9.83 1.26 0.88
CA SER A 13 -10.47 1.36 -0.44
C SER A 13 -10.38 2.77 -1.02
N LEU A 14 -10.54 3.81 -0.20
CA LEU A 14 -10.32 5.19 -0.63
C LEU A 14 -8.86 5.42 -1.04
N ALA A 15 -7.91 4.91 -0.25
CA ALA A 15 -6.49 4.99 -0.58
C ALA A 15 -6.16 4.20 -1.86
N ALA A 16 -6.80 3.05 -2.10
CA ALA A 16 -6.63 2.26 -3.31
C ALA A 16 -7.11 3.01 -4.55
N ILE A 17 -8.25 3.72 -4.47
CA ILE A 17 -8.74 4.57 -5.57
C ILE A 17 -7.72 5.67 -5.87
N LEU A 18 -7.24 6.37 -4.85
CA LEU A 18 -6.21 7.42 -5.03
C LEU A 18 -4.92 6.85 -5.62
N TYR A 19 -4.48 5.68 -5.16
CA TYR A 19 -3.29 5.05 -5.68
C TYR A 19 -3.44 4.58 -7.13
N ILE A 20 -4.63 4.10 -7.54
CA ILE A 20 -4.90 3.77 -8.94
C ILE A 20 -4.80 5.02 -9.82
N LEU A 21 -5.30 6.17 -9.34
CA LEU A 21 -5.18 7.43 -10.09
C LEU A 21 -3.71 7.82 -10.30
N ILE A 22 -2.89 7.72 -9.24
CA ILE A 22 -1.45 7.96 -9.33
C ILE A 22 -0.81 6.96 -10.29
N PHE A 23 -1.10 5.66 -10.15
CA PHE A 23 -0.55 4.63 -11.03
C PHE A 23 -0.87 4.87 -12.51
N ILE A 24 -2.08 5.32 -12.85
CA ILE A 24 -2.45 5.65 -14.24
C ILE A 24 -1.59 6.81 -14.77
N ASP A 25 -1.38 7.84 -13.96
CA ASP A 25 -0.53 8.97 -14.30
C ASP A 25 0.94 8.53 -14.55
N GLU A 26 1.44 7.59 -13.75
CA GLU A 26 2.80 7.06 -13.89
C GLU A 26 2.96 6.03 -15.03
N ALA A 27 1.91 5.25 -15.32
CA ALA A 27 1.97 4.11 -16.24
C ALA A 27 1.70 4.48 -17.71
N PHE A 28 1.04 5.61 -18.00
CA PHE A 28 0.62 6.00 -19.35
C PHE A 28 1.30 7.30 -19.84
N PRO A 29 1.65 7.41 -21.14
CA PRO A 29 2.21 8.65 -21.69
C PRO A 29 1.16 9.78 -21.77
N PRO A 30 1.57 11.06 -21.68
CA PRO A 30 2.96 11.53 -21.57
C PRO A 30 3.50 11.31 -20.15
N TYR A 31 4.61 10.57 -20.07
CA TYR A 31 5.26 10.26 -18.80
C TYR A 31 5.83 11.54 -18.19
N ASP A 32 5.79 11.65 -16.86
CA ASP A 32 6.54 12.69 -16.16
C ASP A 32 8.03 12.56 -16.53
N PRO A 33 8.65 13.59 -17.13
CA PRO A 33 10.07 13.56 -17.47
C PRO A 33 10.98 13.33 -16.26
N ASN A 34 10.49 13.58 -15.04
CA ASN A 34 11.21 13.36 -13.77
C ASN A 34 11.13 11.91 -13.24
N MET A 35 10.28 11.04 -13.83
CA MET A 35 10.15 9.63 -13.42
C MET A 35 11.07 8.69 -14.21
N ARG A 36 11.52 9.13 -15.39
CA ARG A 36 12.22 8.28 -16.37
C ARG A 36 13.74 8.31 -16.30
N GLU A 37 14.30 8.57 -15.12
CA GLU A 37 15.75 8.54 -14.96
C GLU A 37 16.33 7.11 -14.97
N SER A 38 15.49 6.07 -14.85
CA SER A 38 15.94 4.67 -14.79
C SER A 38 14.87 3.66 -15.25
N ASP A 39 15.24 2.74 -16.15
CA ASP A 39 14.39 1.60 -16.58
C ASP A 39 13.92 0.74 -15.39
N PHE A 40 14.74 0.67 -14.34
CA PHE A 40 14.39 -0.05 -13.12
C PHE A 40 13.24 0.62 -12.36
N GLY A 41 13.19 1.96 -12.35
CA GLY A 41 12.10 2.73 -11.73
C GLY A 41 10.75 2.39 -12.36
N ILE A 42 10.68 2.36 -13.69
CA ILE A 42 9.47 1.99 -14.43
C ILE A 42 8.99 0.60 -14.03
N VAL A 43 9.89 -0.40 -14.00
CA VAL A 43 9.53 -1.77 -13.62
C VAL A 43 9.01 -1.82 -12.18
N MET A 44 9.65 -1.09 -11.27
CA MET A 44 9.26 -1.06 -9.85
C MET A 44 7.86 -0.47 -9.62
N VAL A 45 7.39 0.47 -10.44
CA VAL A 45 6.01 0.99 -10.36
C VAL A 45 5.00 -0.15 -10.57
N PHE A 46 5.20 -0.99 -11.58
CA PHE A 46 4.33 -2.15 -11.81
C PHE A 46 4.44 -3.20 -10.71
N VAL A 47 5.66 -3.48 -10.23
CA VAL A 47 5.88 -4.44 -9.12
C VAL A 47 5.17 -3.98 -7.86
N LEU A 48 5.32 -2.71 -7.48
CA LEU A 48 4.65 -2.12 -6.31
C LEU A 48 3.13 -2.10 -6.49
N PHE A 49 2.64 -1.84 -7.69
CA PHE A 49 1.20 -1.88 -7.97
C PHE A 49 0.60 -3.28 -7.79
N ILE A 50 1.28 -4.31 -8.32
CA ILE A 50 0.88 -5.71 -8.11
C ILE A 50 0.94 -6.06 -6.63
N TRP A 51 2.00 -5.66 -5.93
CA TRP A 51 2.18 -5.92 -4.51
C TRP A 51 1.06 -5.30 -3.66
N PHE A 52 0.71 -4.05 -3.95
CA PHE A 52 -0.43 -3.38 -3.34
C PHE A 52 -1.75 -4.10 -3.64
N SER A 53 -1.96 -4.49 -4.91
CA SER A 53 -3.17 -5.17 -5.35
C SER A 53 -3.38 -6.50 -4.65
N ILE A 54 -2.31 -7.26 -4.40
CA ILE A 54 -2.35 -8.49 -3.59
C ILE A 54 -2.77 -8.15 -2.16
N GLY A 55 -2.17 -7.14 -1.54
CA GLY A 55 -2.56 -6.68 -0.20
C GLY A 55 -4.03 -6.27 -0.11
N TYR A 56 -4.50 -5.51 -1.10
CA TYR A 56 -5.90 -5.08 -1.19
C TYR A 56 -6.86 -6.27 -1.40
N PHE A 57 -6.49 -7.25 -2.23
CA PHE A 57 -7.28 -8.46 -2.39
C PHE A 57 -7.41 -9.25 -1.08
N PHE A 58 -6.31 -9.39 -0.34
CA PHE A 58 -6.32 -10.08 0.95
C PHE A 58 -7.04 -9.30 2.05
N LEU A 59 -7.27 -7.99 1.91
CA LEU A 59 -8.03 -7.18 2.87
C LEU A 59 -9.42 -7.78 3.19
N TRP A 60 -10.02 -8.43 2.19
CA TRP A 60 -11.34 -9.04 2.30
C TRP A 60 -11.31 -10.44 2.91
N LYS A 61 -10.18 -11.16 2.77
CA LYS A 61 -10.02 -12.57 3.13
C LYS A 61 -9.24 -12.78 4.43
N ASN A 62 -8.13 -12.08 4.61
CA ASN A 62 -7.23 -12.23 5.74
C ASN A 62 -6.55 -10.90 6.08
N GLU A 63 -6.98 -10.27 7.17
CA GLU A 63 -6.49 -8.95 7.59
C GLU A 63 -5.01 -8.94 7.94
N LYS A 64 -4.48 -10.07 8.46
CA LYS A 64 -3.07 -10.19 8.79
C LYS A 64 -2.22 -10.12 7.53
N ILE A 65 -2.57 -10.91 6.51
CA ILE A 65 -1.84 -10.95 5.24
C ILE A 65 -1.94 -9.58 4.56
N ALA A 66 -3.14 -8.99 4.51
CA ALA A 66 -3.34 -7.65 3.98
C ALA A 66 -2.44 -6.61 4.67
N GLY A 67 -2.40 -6.62 6.00
CA GLY A 67 -1.55 -5.74 6.79
C GLY A 67 -0.06 -5.91 6.46
N ILE A 68 0.42 -7.15 6.30
CA ILE A 68 1.81 -7.42 5.89
C ILE A 68 2.08 -6.80 4.52
N PHE A 69 1.27 -7.10 3.51
CA PHE A 69 1.48 -6.60 2.16
C PHE A 69 1.43 -5.07 2.06
N LEU A 70 0.48 -4.41 2.73
CA LEU A 70 0.38 -2.94 2.72
C LEU A 70 1.55 -2.27 3.46
N THR A 71 2.02 -2.88 4.55
CA THR A 71 3.18 -2.39 5.29
C THR A 71 4.46 -2.55 4.46
N THR A 72 4.69 -3.72 3.88
CA THR A 72 5.87 -3.99 3.06
C THR A 72 5.83 -3.27 1.72
N TRP A 73 4.64 -3.01 1.17
CA TRP A 73 4.45 -2.15 0.01
C TRP A 73 5.06 -0.77 0.24
N TRP A 74 4.71 -0.11 1.35
CA TRP A 74 5.23 1.21 1.65
C TRP A 74 6.74 1.21 1.89
N ILE A 75 7.26 0.17 2.53
CA ILE A 75 8.71 -0.03 2.69
C ILE A 75 9.39 -0.15 1.32
N GLY A 76 8.80 -0.93 0.41
CA GLY A 76 9.27 -1.05 -0.97
C GLY A 76 9.24 0.29 -1.70
N LEU A 77 8.14 1.05 -1.58
CA LEU A 77 8.00 2.39 -2.14
C LEU A 77 9.07 3.35 -1.59
N PHE A 78 9.32 3.32 -0.28
CA PHE A 78 10.35 4.12 0.38
C PHE A 78 11.74 3.82 -0.20
N PHE A 79 12.11 2.53 -0.33
CA PHE A 79 13.40 2.16 -0.90
C PHE A 79 13.52 2.51 -2.39
N THR A 80 12.45 2.30 -3.17
CA THR A 80 12.45 2.69 -4.58
C THR A 80 12.62 4.20 -4.75
N ALA A 81 11.89 5.00 -3.97
CA ALA A 81 12.02 6.45 -3.96
C ALA A 81 13.44 6.88 -3.58
N TRP A 82 13.97 6.34 -2.48
CA TRP A 82 15.28 6.73 -1.98
C TRP A 82 16.44 6.35 -2.93
N LEU A 83 16.38 5.18 -3.56
CA LEU A 83 17.50 4.64 -4.33
C LEU A 83 17.46 4.97 -5.82
N ILE A 84 16.27 5.12 -6.40
CA ILE A 84 16.09 5.19 -7.86
C ILE A 84 15.37 6.46 -8.30
N TRP A 85 14.48 7.02 -7.46
CA TRP A 85 13.54 8.04 -7.90
C TRP A 85 13.72 9.35 -7.10
N ILE A 86 14.55 10.24 -7.63
CA ILE A 86 15.00 11.50 -7.01
C ILE A 86 13.83 12.38 -6.50
N TYR A 87 12.69 12.35 -7.18
CA TYR A 87 11.49 13.14 -6.82
C TYR A 87 10.35 12.30 -6.19
N GLY A 88 10.58 11.02 -5.90
CA GLY A 88 9.59 10.10 -5.33
C GLY A 88 9.16 10.39 -3.88
N ASN A 89 9.78 11.40 -3.24
CA ASN A 89 9.51 11.78 -1.86
C ASN A 89 8.03 12.11 -1.61
N ALA A 90 7.37 12.78 -2.57
CA ALA A 90 5.94 13.09 -2.46
C ALA A 90 5.10 11.82 -2.37
N THR A 91 5.37 10.84 -3.23
CA THR A 91 4.64 9.56 -3.28
C THR A 91 4.87 8.74 -2.01
N VAL A 92 6.08 8.76 -1.43
CA VAL A 92 6.37 8.14 -0.12
C VAL A 92 5.53 8.75 0.99
N VAL A 93 5.45 10.08 1.05
CA VAL A 93 4.65 10.80 2.05
C VAL A 93 3.17 10.49 1.89
N LEU A 94 2.66 10.51 0.65
CA LEU A 94 1.26 10.16 0.35
C LEU A 94 0.94 8.68 0.62
N GLY A 95 1.93 7.80 0.52
CA GLY A 95 1.80 6.39 0.86
C GLY A 95 1.83 6.12 2.37
N PHE A 96 2.34 7.04 3.19
CA PHE A 96 2.51 6.81 4.63
C PHE A 96 1.20 6.53 5.39
N PRO A 97 0.06 7.18 5.10
CA PRO A 97 -1.24 6.78 5.64
C PRO A 97 -1.59 5.31 5.39
N ILE A 98 -1.24 4.75 4.21
CA ILE A 98 -1.47 3.33 3.89
C ILE A 98 -0.62 2.43 4.78
N PHE A 99 0.63 2.82 5.05
CA PHE A 99 1.49 2.12 6.01
C PHE A 99 0.85 2.07 7.41
N ILE A 100 0.36 3.21 7.91
CA ILE A 100 -0.34 3.26 9.20
C ILE A 100 -1.55 2.32 9.20
N LEU A 101 -2.36 2.33 8.13
CA LEU A 101 -3.51 1.44 7.99
C LEU A 101 -3.09 -0.04 7.95
N GLY A 102 -1.97 -0.36 7.31
CA GLY A 102 -1.36 -1.69 7.33
C GLY A 102 -0.98 -2.15 8.74
N ILE A 103 -0.33 -1.29 9.52
CA ILE A 103 0.00 -1.57 10.93
C ILE A 103 -1.27 -1.76 11.77
N LEU A 104 -2.28 -0.91 11.60
CA LEU A 104 -3.55 -1.03 12.30
C LEU A 104 -4.27 -2.35 11.99
N LEU A 105 -4.20 -2.84 10.75
CA LEU A 105 -4.71 -4.17 10.38
C LEU A 105 -3.96 -5.30 11.11
N LEU A 106 -2.64 -5.19 11.25
CA LEU A 106 -1.84 -6.18 11.98
C LEU A 106 -2.20 -6.20 13.46
N VAL A 107 -2.34 -5.03 14.08
CA VAL A 107 -2.76 -4.90 15.49
C VAL A 107 -4.16 -5.48 15.67
N TYR A 108 -5.10 -5.12 14.79
CA TYR A 108 -6.46 -5.66 14.81
C TYR A 108 -6.49 -7.19 14.71
N SER A 109 -5.71 -7.76 13.78
CA SER A 109 -5.65 -9.21 13.61
C SER A 109 -5.09 -9.90 14.86
N LYS A 110 -4.06 -9.34 15.50
CA LYS A 110 -3.52 -9.87 16.76
C LYS A 110 -4.56 -9.85 17.89
N GLN A 111 -5.34 -8.78 18.00
CA GLN A 111 -6.39 -8.67 19.03
C GLN A 111 -7.53 -9.66 18.79
N LYS A 112 -8.00 -9.79 17.54
CA LYS A 112 -9.04 -10.74 17.14
C LYS A 112 -8.68 -12.19 17.49
N ASN A 113 -7.42 -12.58 17.30
CA ASN A 113 -6.96 -13.94 17.60
C ASN A 113 -6.87 -14.22 19.11
N LYS A 114 -6.64 -13.19 19.94
CA LYS A 114 -6.63 -13.36 21.41
C LYS A 114 -8.04 -13.60 21.95
N SER A 115 -9.02 -12.84 21.47
CA SER A 115 -10.42 -13.01 21.89
C SER A 115 -11.02 -14.35 21.49
N SER A 116 -10.56 -14.99 20.41
CA SER A 116 -11.07 -16.30 20.01
C SER A 116 -10.47 -17.49 20.78
N ILE A 117 -9.44 -17.26 21.60
CA ILE A 117 -8.78 -18.29 22.42
C ILE A 117 -9.31 -18.26 23.87
N SER A 118 -9.95 -17.17 24.27
CA SER A 118 -10.54 -16.98 25.61
C SER A 118 -12.00 -17.46 25.74
N ASP A 119 -12.58 -17.98 24.66
CA ASP A 119 -13.93 -18.59 24.59
C ASP A 119 -13.79 -20.12 24.50
#